data_AF-A0A7S3DND0-F1
#
_entry.id   AF-A0A7S3DND0-F1
#
_cell.length_a   1.000
_cell.length_b   1.000
_cell.length_c   1.000
_cell.angle_alpha   90.00
_cell.angle_beta   90.00
_cell.angle_gamma   90.00
#
_symmetry.space_group_name_H-M   'P 1'
#
loop_
_entity.id
_entity.type
_entity.pdbx_description
1 polymer ?
#
loop_
_entity_poly.entity_id
_entity_poly.type
_entity_poly.pdbx_seq_one_letter_code
_entity_poly.pdbx_strand_id
1 'polypeptide(L)'
;TRILNAYAHPDKTSTTSTSTTESIENIVHNKDENASLLTTTHSQKWLGTTVTIINRSEVLGRPLAALLALQGATVYSVDEHSILVFLGGCGSAPRMRKCPSTTTLADCVAASSIVVTGVPSPDFCLPSEWIQDQATIVNVSEYPNVNPSTLPPHAQYVPLVGKVTVAALEENLIRLHHQQQQQQTQSSYREQQEIETRVV
;
A
#
# COMPACT_ATOMS: atom_id res chain seq x y z
N THR A 1 21.26 -6.06 56.81
CA THR A 1 22.39 -5.41 56.11
C THR A 1 21.90 -4.13 55.46
N ARG A 2 22.27 -2.96 56.05
CA ARG A 2 22.20 -1.53 55.60
C ARG A 2 20.99 -1.07 54.74
N ILE A 3 20.05 -0.21 55.18
CA ILE A 3 20.05 1.21 55.68
C ILE A 3 20.10 2.29 54.56
N LEU A 4 18.92 2.89 54.32
CA LEU A 4 18.49 4.32 54.30
C LEU A 4 19.13 5.44 53.43
N ASN A 5 18.19 6.32 53.00
CA ASN A 5 18.21 7.79 52.86
C ASN A 5 18.78 8.39 51.57
N ALA A 6 18.03 9.21 50.80
CA ALA A 6 17.30 10.47 51.07
C ALA A 6 18.14 11.71 50.68
N TYR A 7 17.41 12.81 50.44
CA TYR A 7 17.82 14.20 50.15
C TYR A 7 17.97 14.58 48.67
N ALA A 8 17.60 15.78 48.21
CA ALA A 8 16.68 16.86 48.61
C ALA A 8 16.95 18.01 47.62
N HIS A 9 15.93 18.84 47.36
CA HIS A 9 16.02 20.13 46.70
C HIS A 9 16.89 21.14 47.49
N PRO A 10 17.30 22.27 46.86
CA PRO A 10 16.61 23.53 47.19
C PRO A 10 16.42 24.52 46.01
N ASP A 11 15.20 25.06 45.88
CA ASP A 11 14.79 26.48 45.89
C ASP A 11 15.89 27.58 45.84
N LYS A 12 15.76 28.77 45.20
CA LYS A 12 14.61 29.72 45.15
C LYS A 12 14.90 30.97 44.26
N THR A 13 13.81 31.64 43.82
CA THR A 13 13.58 33.11 43.58
C THR A 13 14.29 33.83 42.41
N SER A 14 13.70 34.76 41.63
CA SER A 14 12.46 35.57 41.73
C SER A 14 12.15 36.39 40.45
N THR A 15 10.84 36.57 40.14
CA THR A 15 10.14 37.74 39.55
C THR A 15 10.66 38.50 38.31
N THR A 16 9.84 38.66 37.26
CA THR A 16 8.99 39.85 36.97
C THR A 16 8.27 39.72 35.61
N SER A 17 7.05 40.26 35.57
CA SER A 17 6.02 40.42 34.51
C SER A 17 6.42 41.09 33.18
N THR A 18 5.47 41.09 32.23
CA THR A 18 5.35 41.77 30.89
C THR A 18 5.83 40.91 29.71
N SER A 19 5.17 40.80 28.56
CA SER A 19 3.97 41.42 27.98
C SER A 19 3.58 40.62 26.73
N THR A 20 2.29 40.59 26.42
CA THR A 20 1.70 40.46 25.08
C THR A 20 2.62 40.95 23.95
N THR A 21 2.74 40.14 22.88
CA THR A 21 3.28 40.39 21.51
C THR A 21 4.45 39.51 21.07
N GLU A 22 4.26 38.19 21.03
CA GLU A 22 5.03 37.31 20.11
C GLU A 22 4.10 36.32 19.39
N SER A 23 2.98 36.85 18.91
CA SER A 23 2.28 36.30 17.76
C SER A 23 2.81 37.03 16.53
N ILE A 24 3.50 36.33 15.63
CA ILE A 24 3.43 36.43 14.14
C ILE A 24 4.73 36.02 13.41
N GLU A 25 5.92 35.98 14.02
CA GLU A 25 7.15 35.71 13.23
C GLU A 25 7.57 34.23 13.06
N ASN A 26 6.90 33.25 13.69
CA ASN A 26 7.31 31.83 13.60
C ASN A 26 6.56 30.98 12.55
N ILE A 27 5.86 31.59 11.60
CA ILE A 27 5.04 30.85 10.60
C ILE A 27 5.77 30.63 9.25
N VAL A 28 6.93 31.23 9.01
CA VAL A 28 7.57 31.20 7.66
C VAL A 28 8.76 30.23 7.53
N HIS A 29 9.17 29.50 8.59
CA HIS A 29 10.31 28.57 8.51
C HIS A 29 10.01 27.07 8.70
N ASN A 30 8.74 26.67 8.85
CA ASN A 30 8.34 25.26 9.02
C ASN A 30 7.68 24.66 7.77
N LYS A 31 8.10 25.07 6.58
CA LYS A 31 7.57 24.49 5.32
C LYS A 31 8.27 23.19 4.93
N ASP A 32 9.52 23.01 5.35
CA ASP A 32 10.32 21.83 5.00
C ASP A 32 10.14 20.68 6.01
N GLU A 33 9.94 20.95 7.30
CA GLU A 33 9.74 19.90 8.32
C GLU A 33 8.35 19.24 8.28
N ASN A 34 7.32 19.93 7.80
CA ASN A 34 5.99 19.34 7.61
C ASN A 34 5.85 18.55 6.29
N ALA A 35 6.76 18.74 5.32
CA ALA A 35 6.80 17.92 4.11
C ALA A 35 7.29 16.49 4.42
N SER A 36 8.16 16.33 5.43
CA SER A 36 8.63 15.04 5.94
C SER A 36 7.64 14.29 6.83
N LEU A 37 6.60 14.96 7.35
CA LEU A 37 5.53 14.31 8.14
C LEU A 37 4.35 13.83 7.27
N LEU A 38 4.24 14.34 6.04
CA LEU A 38 3.26 13.89 5.03
C LEU A 38 3.79 12.79 4.11
N THR A 39 5.08 12.46 4.21
CA THR A 39 5.56 11.15 3.79
C THR A 39 5.14 10.16 4.88
N THR A 40 3.89 9.72 4.85
CA THR A 40 3.55 8.42 5.43
C THR A 40 4.63 7.49 4.89
N THR A 41 5.52 7.02 5.76
CA THR A 41 6.58 6.07 5.40
C THR A 41 5.85 4.87 4.83
N HIS A 42 5.69 4.84 3.51
CA HIS A 42 5.07 3.72 2.82
C HIS A 42 6.10 2.63 2.99
N SER A 43 5.94 1.82 4.04
CA SER A 43 6.84 0.72 4.32
C SER A 43 6.93 -0.07 3.02
N GLN A 44 8.12 -0.14 2.41
CA GLN A 44 8.32 -0.85 1.15
C GLN A 44 8.30 -2.35 1.44
N LYS A 45 7.13 -2.85 1.84
CA LYS A 45 6.91 -4.21 2.35
C LYS A 45 7.30 -5.26 1.31
N TRP A 46 7.24 -4.90 0.03
CA TRP A 46 7.47 -5.79 -1.10
C TRP A 46 8.76 -5.47 -1.83
N LEU A 47 9.68 -4.72 -1.21
CA LEU A 47 10.97 -4.40 -1.80
C LEU A 47 11.75 -5.69 -2.12
N GLY A 48 12.26 -5.78 -3.35
CA GLY A 48 12.99 -6.97 -3.82
C GLY A 48 12.11 -8.17 -4.14
N THR A 49 10.78 -8.04 -4.02
CA THR A 49 9.85 -9.07 -4.47
C THR A 49 9.48 -8.86 -5.93
N THR A 50 9.51 -9.93 -6.71
CA THR A 50 9.11 -9.93 -8.12
C THR A 50 7.77 -10.64 -8.28
N VAL A 51 6.81 -9.96 -8.91
CA VAL A 51 5.43 -10.43 -9.08
C VAL A 51 5.08 -10.46 -10.57
N THR A 52 4.50 -11.55 -11.06
CA THR A 52 3.93 -11.62 -12.41
C THR A 52 2.41 -11.64 -12.32
N ILE A 53 1.76 -10.68 -12.99
CA ILE A 53 0.31 -10.57 -13.10
C ILE A 53 -0.08 -10.88 -14.54
N ILE A 54 -0.77 -12.00 -14.74
CA ILE A 54 -1.31 -12.47 -16.01
C ILE A 54 -2.77 -12.00 -16.10
N ASN A 55 -2.92 -10.72 -16.44
CA ASN A 55 -4.15 -9.99 -16.78
C ASN A 55 -3.80 -8.50 -16.65
N ARG A 56 -4.00 -7.69 -17.69
CA ARG A 56 -3.79 -6.23 -17.69
C ARG A 56 -5.08 -5.43 -17.87
N SER A 57 -6.21 -5.98 -17.44
CA SER A 57 -7.49 -5.27 -17.42
C SER A 57 -7.42 -4.00 -16.54
N GLU A 58 -8.22 -3.00 -16.90
CA GLU A 58 -8.41 -1.78 -16.09
C GLU A 58 -9.05 -2.05 -14.73
N VAL A 59 -9.83 -3.15 -14.64
CA VAL A 59 -10.63 -3.46 -13.45
C VAL A 59 -9.77 -4.05 -12.33
N LEU A 60 -8.82 -4.92 -12.68
CA LEU A 60 -8.00 -5.65 -11.69
C LEU A 60 -6.51 -5.51 -11.98
N GLY A 61 -6.10 -5.90 -13.18
CA GLY A 61 -4.70 -6.12 -13.53
C GLY A 61 -3.82 -4.89 -13.33
N ARG A 62 -4.16 -3.78 -14.00
CA ARG A 62 -3.39 -2.53 -13.93
C ARG A 62 -3.42 -1.89 -12.54
N PRO A 63 -4.58 -1.76 -11.86
CA PRO A 63 -4.61 -1.26 -10.49
C PRO A 63 -3.74 -2.08 -9.54
N LEU A 64 -3.82 -3.42 -9.60
CA LEU A 64 -3.03 -4.31 -8.75
C LEU A 64 -1.53 -4.16 -9.02
N ALA A 65 -1.12 -4.10 -10.29
CA ALA A 65 0.27 -3.91 -10.66
C ALA A 65 0.83 -2.58 -10.12
N ALA A 66 0.05 -1.50 -10.26
CA ALA A 66 0.42 -0.19 -9.77
C ALA A 66 0.54 -0.15 -8.25
N LEU A 67 -0.41 -0.76 -7.53
CA LEU A 67 -0.40 -0.81 -6.06
C LEU A 67 0.82 -1.57 -5.51
N LEU A 68 1.12 -2.74 -6.08
CA LEU A 68 2.28 -3.55 -5.66
C LEU A 68 3.60 -2.83 -5.97
N ALA A 69 3.71 -2.21 -7.15
CA ALA A 69 4.88 -1.41 -7.49
C ALA A 69 5.03 -0.20 -6.55
N LEU A 70 3.95 0.44 -6.13
CA LEU A 70 4.00 1.52 -5.13
C LEU A 70 4.60 1.04 -3.79
N GLN A 71 4.42 -0.24 -3.44
CA GLN A 71 5.04 -0.85 -2.26
C GLN A 71 6.49 -1.34 -2.46
N GLY A 72 7.11 -1.06 -3.61
CA GLY A 72 8.49 -1.44 -3.91
C GLY A 72 8.66 -2.77 -4.67
N ALA A 73 7.58 -3.45 -5.05
CA ALA A 73 7.68 -4.66 -5.86
C ALA A 73 8.10 -4.34 -7.31
N THR A 74 8.76 -5.31 -7.96
CA THR A 74 8.90 -5.32 -9.42
C THR A 74 7.78 -6.16 -10.00
N VAL A 75 6.90 -5.56 -10.80
CA VAL A 75 5.70 -6.24 -11.28
C VAL A 75 5.71 -6.38 -12.80
N TYR A 76 5.73 -7.61 -13.30
CA TYR A 76 5.46 -7.94 -14.69
C TYR A 76 3.95 -7.98 -14.92
N SER A 77 3.42 -7.05 -15.70
CA SER A 77 2.02 -7.05 -16.14
C SER A 77 1.96 -7.60 -17.56
N VAL A 78 1.41 -8.80 -17.68
CA VAL A 78 1.29 -9.52 -18.93
C VAL A 78 -0.10 -9.32 -19.51
N ASP A 79 -0.12 -9.00 -20.79
CA ASP A 79 -1.31 -8.92 -21.64
C ASP A 79 -1.10 -9.80 -22.87
N GLU A 80 -2.18 -10.08 -23.61
CA GLU A 80 -2.15 -10.98 -24.78
C GLU A 80 -1.10 -10.58 -25.83
N HIS A 81 -0.89 -9.28 -26.02
CA HIS A 81 0.01 -8.77 -27.06
C HIS A 81 1.32 -8.15 -26.54
N SER A 82 1.48 -7.99 -25.22
CA SER A 82 2.64 -7.28 -24.68
C SER A 82 2.85 -7.46 -23.19
N ILE A 83 4.11 -7.31 -22.76
CA ILE A 83 4.52 -7.34 -21.35
C ILE A 83 5.01 -5.96 -20.95
N LEU A 84 4.53 -5.46 -19.81
CA LEU A 84 5.00 -4.23 -19.17
C LEU A 84 5.61 -4.55 -17.81
N VAL A 85 6.56 -3.74 -17.39
CA VAL A 85 7.15 -3.79 -16.06
C VAL A 85 6.79 -2.52 -15.31
N PHE A 86 6.20 -2.70 -14.15
CA PHE A 86 5.94 -1.64 -13.19
C PHE A 86 7.05 -1.68 -12.13
N LEU A 87 7.73 -0.55 -11.98
CA LEU A 87 8.83 -0.38 -11.03
C LEU A 87 8.43 0.64 -9.96
N GLY A 88 8.61 0.24 -8.70
CA GLY A 88 8.46 1.10 -7.53
C GLY A 88 9.62 2.08 -7.29
N GLY A 89 9.45 2.95 -6.31
CA GLY A 89 10.56 3.72 -5.72
C GLY A 89 10.95 5.02 -6.45
N CYS A 90 10.15 5.51 -7.39
CA CYS A 90 10.48 6.74 -8.13
C CYS A 90 9.30 7.72 -8.22
N GLY A 91 9.00 8.38 -7.10
CA GLY A 91 7.98 9.43 -7.01
C GLY A 91 6.61 8.94 -6.51
N SER A 92 5.59 9.77 -6.72
CA SER A 92 4.20 9.51 -6.28
C SER A 92 3.46 8.47 -7.12
N ALA A 93 4.02 8.06 -8.27
CA ALA A 93 3.41 7.08 -9.18
C ALA A 93 4.43 6.03 -9.63
N PRO A 94 4.00 4.76 -9.84
CA PRO A 94 4.88 3.72 -10.34
C PRO A 94 5.33 4.01 -11.77
N ARG A 95 6.60 3.74 -12.07
CA ARG A 95 7.14 3.90 -13.43
C ARG A 95 6.81 2.65 -14.25
N MET A 96 6.21 2.85 -15.42
CA MET A 96 5.88 1.77 -16.35
C MET A 96 6.87 1.76 -17.51
N ARG A 97 7.42 0.58 -17.83
CA ARG A 97 8.31 0.37 -18.97
C ARG A 97 7.81 -0.80 -19.80
N LYS A 98 7.90 -0.68 -21.12
CA LYS A 98 7.63 -1.81 -22.01
C LYS A 98 8.83 -2.75 -22.02
N CYS A 99 8.59 -4.05 -21.83
CA CYS A 99 9.65 -5.05 -21.97
C CYS A 99 10.10 -5.14 -23.45
N PRO A 100 11.36 -5.50 -23.70
CA PRO A 100 11.80 -5.93 -25.02
C PRO A 100 10.91 -7.05 -25.54
N SER A 101 10.67 -7.08 -26.85
CA SER A 101 9.86 -8.11 -27.52
C SER A 101 10.42 -9.54 -27.40
N THR A 102 11.65 -9.68 -26.92
CA THR A 102 12.30 -10.96 -26.64
C THR A 102 11.86 -11.57 -25.30
N THR A 103 11.21 -10.80 -24.42
CA THR A 103 10.79 -11.28 -23.10
C THR A 103 9.53 -12.12 -23.27
N THR A 104 9.60 -13.38 -22.86
CA THR A 104 8.44 -14.29 -22.92
C THR A 104 7.69 -14.33 -21.59
N LEU A 105 6.44 -14.82 -21.62
CA LEU A 105 5.68 -15.08 -20.40
C LEU A 105 6.41 -16.07 -19.48
N ALA A 106 7.03 -17.11 -20.06
CA ALA A 106 7.78 -18.11 -19.29
C ALA A 106 8.93 -17.47 -18.51
N ASP A 107 9.69 -16.55 -19.12
CA ASP A 107 10.78 -15.83 -18.45
C ASP A 107 10.26 -15.00 -17.27
N CYS A 108 9.13 -14.31 -17.45
CA CYS A 108 8.50 -13.52 -16.39
C CYS A 108 8.00 -14.39 -15.23
N VAL A 109 7.41 -15.54 -15.52
CA VAL A 109 6.92 -16.47 -14.48
C VAL A 109 8.09 -17.09 -13.74
N ALA A 110 9.13 -17.52 -14.47
CA ALA A 110 10.33 -18.12 -13.89
C ALA A 110 11.15 -17.13 -13.03
N ALA A 111 11.06 -15.82 -13.29
CA ALA A 111 11.71 -14.79 -12.49
C ALA A 111 10.92 -14.36 -11.23
N SER A 112 9.65 -14.74 -11.12
CA SER A 112 8.73 -14.22 -10.10
C SER A 112 8.47 -15.20 -8.97
N SER A 113 8.55 -14.70 -7.73
CA SER A 113 8.18 -15.46 -6.53
C SER A 113 6.66 -15.48 -6.30
N ILE A 114 5.92 -14.56 -6.91
CA ILE A 114 4.46 -14.51 -6.82
C ILE A 114 3.87 -14.41 -8.23
N VAL A 115 2.88 -15.26 -8.51
CA VAL A 115 2.18 -15.28 -9.79
C VAL A 115 0.70 -15.08 -9.54
N VAL A 116 0.13 -14.02 -10.10
CA VAL A 116 -1.30 -13.72 -10.06
C VAL A 116 -1.86 -13.98 -11.44
N THR A 117 -2.82 -14.88 -11.55
CA THR A 117 -3.51 -15.16 -12.82
C THR A 117 -4.97 -14.73 -12.72
N GLY A 118 -5.46 -14.09 -13.79
CA GLY A 118 -6.83 -13.60 -13.85
C GLY A 118 -7.41 -13.70 -15.26
N VAL A 119 -6.98 -14.68 -16.06
CA VAL A 119 -7.41 -14.81 -17.45
C VAL A 119 -8.84 -15.37 -17.48
N PRO A 120 -9.83 -14.65 -18.05
CA PRO A 120 -11.23 -15.06 -18.06
C PRO A 120 -11.51 -16.04 -19.21
N SER A 121 -10.62 -17.01 -19.43
CA SER A 121 -10.77 -18.04 -20.46
C SER A 121 -10.64 -19.43 -19.83
N PRO A 122 -11.56 -20.37 -20.15
CA PRO A 122 -11.47 -21.75 -19.70
C PRO A 122 -10.32 -22.51 -20.38
N ASP A 123 -9.87 -22.08 -21.56
CA ASP A 123 -8.82 -22.74 -22.33
C ASP A 123 -7.41 -22.37 -21.86
N PHE A 124 -7.30 -21.32 -21.05
CA PHE A 124 -6.03 -20.86 -20.55
C PHE A 124 -5.58 -21.68 -19.34
N CYS A 125 -4.46 -22.40 -19.49
CA CYS A 125 -3.79 -23.10 -18.41
C CYS A 125 -2.31 -22.70 -18.36
N LEU A 126 -1.86 -22.20 -17.20
CA LEU A 126 -0.46 -21.89 -16.94
C LEU A 126 0.33 -23.20 -16.72
N PRO A 127 1.40 -23.46 -17.48
CA PRO A 127 2.26 -24.61 -17.26
C PRO A 127 2.98 -24.54 -15.91
N SER A 128 2.91 -25.61 -15.12
CA SER A 128 3.54 -25.67 -13.79
C SER A 128 5.07 -25.72 -13.84
N GLU A 129 5.64 -26.08 -14.98
CA GLU A 129 7.09 -26.10 -15.24
C GLU A 129 7.74 -24.70 -15.20
N TRP A 130 6.97 -23.63 -15.44
CA TRP A 130 7.51 -22.26 -15.39
C TRP A 130 7.54 -21.69 -13.97
N ILE A 131 6.87 -22.36 -13.03
CA ILE A 131 6.63 -21.86 -11.67
C ILE A 131 7.81 -22.26 -10.77
N GLN A 132 8.31 -21.31 -9.97
CA GLN A 132 9.37 -21.60 -8.99
C GLN A 132 8.86 -22.50 -7.86
N ASP A 133 9.76 -23.31 -7.28
CA ASP A 133 9.42 -24.30 -6.25
C ASP A 133 8.70 -23.72 -5.02
N GLN A 134 9.01 -22.49 -4.62
CA GLN A 134 8.43 -21.80 -3.46
C GLN A 134 7.53 -20.62 -3.85
N ALA A 135 7.02 -20.61 -5.09
CA ALA A 135 6.18 -19.52 -5.54
C ALA A 135 4.80 -19.53 -4.86
N THR A 136 4.22 -18.34 -4.68
CA THR A 136 2.81 -18.19 -4.33
C THR A 136 1.99 -17.88 -5.57
N ILE A 137 0.99 -18.71 -5.84
CA ILE A 137 0.12 -18.62 -7.00
C ILE A 137 -1.27 -18.21 -6.54
N VAL A 138 -1.78 -17.11 -7.08
CA VAL A 138 -3.10 -16.59 -6.77
C VAL A 138 -3.96 -16.59 -8.02
N ASN A 139 -5.03 -17.37 -7.99
CA ASN A 139 -6.01 -17.38 -9.05
C ASN A 139 -7.18 -16.43 -8.72
N VAL A 140 -7.36 -15.44 -9.59
CA VAL A 140 -8.38 -14.38 -9.48
C VAL A 140 -9.49 -14.56 -10.50
N SER A 141 -9.28 -15.39 -11.54
CA SER A 141 -10.32 -15.68 -12.51
C SER A 141 -11.39 -16.63 -11.96
N GLU A 142 -12.52 -16.68 -12.66
CA GLU A 142 -13.62 -17.60 -12.37
C GLU A 142 -13.25 -19.05 -12.73
N TYR A 143 -12.37 -19.23 -13.72
CA TYR A 143 -11.91 -20.53 -14.20
C TYR A 143 -10.59 -20.94 -13.52
N PRO A 144 -10.32 -22.24 -13.37
CA PRO A 144 -9.03 -22.70 -12.87
C PRO A 144 -7.96 -22.49 -13.95
N ASN A 145 -7.16 -21.43 -13.84
CA ASN A 145 -6.05 -21.20 -14.77
C ASN A 145 -4.81 -22.07 -14.48
N VAL A 146 -4.81 -22.85 -13.39
CA VAL A 146 -3.67 -23.66 -12.95
C VAL A 146 -4.19 -24.99 -12.44
N ASN A 147 -3.50 -26.07 -12.81
CA ASN A 147 -3.80 -27.40 -12.29
C ASN A 147 -3.10 -27.59 -10.93
N PRO A 148 -3.84 -27.77 -9.82
CA PRO A 148 -3.22 -27.89 -8.49
C PRO A 148 -2.39 -29.17 -8.34
N SER A 149 -2.74 -30.24 -9.06
CA SER A 149 -2.05 -31.53 -8.99
C SER A 149 -0.64 -31.50 -9.60
N THR A 150 -0.34 -30.53 -10.46
CA THR A 150 0.95 -30.42 -11.16
C THR A 150 1.86 -29.36 -10.53
N LEU A 151 1.42 -28.70 -9.46
CA LEU A 151 2.18 -27.66 -8.79
C LEU A 151 3.40 -28.22 -8.04
N PRO A 152 4.49 -27.43 -7.93
CA PRO A 152 5.63 -27.80 -7.12
C PRO A 152 5.24 -28.08 -5.65
N PRO A 153 5.92 -29.01 -4.95
CA PRO A 153 5.52 -29.43 -3.60
C PRO A 153 5.51 -28.31 -2.55
N HIS A 154 6.33 -27.27 -2.74
CA HIS A 154 6.46 -26.15 -1.80
C HIS A 154 5.74 -24.88 -2.27
N ALA A 155 5.05 -24.94 -3.40
CA ALA A 155 4.30 -23.81 -3.91
C ALA A 155 2.99 -23.63 -3.12
N GLN A 156 2.65 -22.38 -2.81
CA GLN A 156 1.39 -22.04 -2.18
C GLN A 156 0.36 -21.69 -3.25
N TYR A 157 -0.80 -22.33 -3.21
CA TYR A 157 -1.87 -22.08 -4.17
C TYR A 157 -3.13 -21.53 -3.52
N VAL A 158 -3.59 -20.39 -4.02
CA VAL A 158 -4.85 -19.75 -3.63
C VAL A 158 -5.82 -19.87 -4.81
N PRO A 159 -6.80 -20.80 -4.75
CA PRO A 159 -7.63 -21.14 -5.90
C PRO A 159 -8.68 -20.09 -6.27
N LEU A 160 -9.24 -19.38 -5.29
CA LEU A 160 -10.35 -18.44 -5.46
C LEU A 160 -10.22 -17.30 -4.46
N VAL A 161 -10.32 -16.07 -4.94
CA VAL A 161 -10.30 -14.85 -4.09
C VAL A 161 -11.70 -14.27 -3.85
N GLY A 162 -12.75 -14.80 -4.48
CA GLY A 162 -14.09 -14.19 -4.46
C GLY A 162 -14.65 -13.91 -3.06
N LYS A 163 -14.44 -14.83 -2.10
CA LYS A 163 -14.86 -14.63 -0.71
C LYS A 163 -14.10 -13.48 -0.03
N VAL A 164 -12.80 -13.35 -0.33
CA VAL A 164 -11.97 -12.25 0.17
C VAL A 164 -12.42 -10.93 -0.45
N THR A 165 -12.80 -10.93 -1.73
CA THR A 165 -13.36 -9.76 -2.41
C THR A 165 -14.65 -9.29 -1.73
N VAL A 166 -15.59 -10.20 -1.42
CA VAL A 166 -16.82 -9.83 -0.70
C VAL A 166 -16.51 -9.23 0.66
N ALA A 167 -15.67 -9.88 1.46
CA ALA A 167 -15.27 -9.37 2.77
C ALA A 167 -14.59 -7.99 2.69
N ALA A 168 -13.73 -7.78 1.68
CA ALA A 168 -13.07 -6.50 1.46
C ALA A 168 -14.07 -5.40 1.06
N LEU A 169 -15.10 -5.71 0.29
CA LEU A 169 -16.17 -4.76 -0.05
C LEU A 169 -17.01 -4.38 1.18
N GLU A 170 -17.34 -5.36 2.03
CA GLU A 170 -18.04 -5.10 3.29
C GLU A 170 -17.19 -4.22 4.23
N GLU A 171 -15.88 -4.49 4.33
CA GLU A 171 -14.97 -3.66 5.11
C GLU A 171 -14.89 -2.23 4.53
N ASN A 172 -14.80 -2.10 3.20
CA ASN A 172 -14.80 -0.80 2.53
C ASN A 172 -16.08 -0.02 2.81
N LEU A 173 -17.24 -0.67 2.86
CA LEU A 173 -18.52 -0.04 3.20
C LEU A 173 -18.52 0.51 4.63
N ILE A 174 -18.05 -0.29 5.60
CA ILE A 174 -17.95 0.15 7.00
C ILE A 174 -16.98 1.33 7.14
N ARG A 175 -15.83 1.26 6.45
CA ARG A 175 -14.84 2.35 6.43
C ARG A 175 -15.43 3.65 5.88
N LEU A 176 -16.17 3.59 4.76
CA LEU A 176 -16.84 4.74 4.18
C LEU A 176 -17.88 5.34 5.14
N HIS A 177 -18.69 4.50 5.77
CA HIS A 177 -19.68 4.96 6.75
C HIS A 177 -19.01 5.68 7.93
N HIS A 178 -17.93 5.11 8.48
CA HIS A 178 -17.20 5.72 9.57
C HIS A 178 -16.56 7.06 9.17
N GLN A 179 -15.99 7.14 7.97
CA GLN A 179 -15.45 8.40 7.42
C GLN A 179 -16.53 9.47 7.25
N GLN A 180 -17.73 9.10 6.78
CA GLN A 180 -18.85 10.04 6.64
C GLN A 180 -19.27 10.62 8.01
N GLN A 181 -19.38 9.78 9.04
CA GLN A 181 -19.73 10.22 10.39
C GLN A 181 -18.68 11.17 10.99
N GLN A 182 -17.39 10.86 10.79
CA GLN A 182 -16.31 11.74 11.23
C GLN A 182 -16.34 13.09 10.50
N GLN A 183 -16.59 13.11 9.20
CA GLN A 183 -16.68 14.35 8.42
C GLN A 183 -17.84 15.23 8.89
N GLN A 184 -19.01 14.66 9.14
CA GLN A 184 -20.18 15.39 9.66
C GLN A 184 -19.90 15.99 11.02
N THR A 185 -19.30 15.21 11.92
CA THR A 185 -18.89 15.66 13.24
C THR A 185 -17.88 16.82 13.15
N GLN A 186 -16.87 16.70 12.28
CA GLN A 186 -15.88 17.74 12.06
C GLN A 186 -16.47 19.02 11.45
N SER A 187 -17.43 18.93 10.52
CA SER A 187 -18.09 20.11 9.95
C SER A 187 -18.88 20.89 11.02
N SER A 188 -19.60 20.20 11.91
CA SER A 188 -20.35 20.85 12.99
C SER A 188 -19.42 21.56 13.98
N TYR A 189 -18.26 20.98 14.32
CA TYR A 189 -17.28 21.65 15.17
C TYR A 189 -16.63 22.86 14.49
N ARG A 190 -16.35 22.79 13.18
CA ARG A 190 -15.80 23.93 12.44
C ARG A 190 -16.78 25.10 12.36
N GLU A 191 -18.05 24.83 12.10
CA GLU A 191 -19.10 25.86 12.10
C GLU A 191 -19.24 26.54 13.47
N GLN A 192 -19.19 25.78 14.57
CA GLN A 192 -19.24 26.33 15.92
C GLN A 192 -18.04 27.25 16.22
N GLN A 193 -16.83 26.82 15.84
CA GLN A 193 -15.62 27.63 16.02
C GLN A 193 -15.61 28.90 15.16
N GLU A 194 -16.14 28.85 13.93
CA GLU A 194 -16.30 30.03 13.08
C GLU A 194 -17.31 31.04 13.64
N ILE A 195 -18.40 30.55 14.25
CA ILE A 195 -19.38 31.40 14.92
C ILE A 195 -18.75 32.07 16.15
N GLU A 196 -18.06 31.30 17.01
CA GLU A 196 -17.39 31.86 18.20
C GLU A 196 -16.33 32.91 17.84
N THR A 197 -15.55 32.68 16.78
CA THR A 197 -14.50 33.60 16.34
C THR A 197 -15.04 34.91 15.75
N ARG A 198 -16.27 34.91 15.20
CA ARG A 198 -16.90 36.13 14.65
C ARG A 198 -17.58 37.01 15.69
N VAL A 199 -17.82 36.50 16.89
CA VAL A 199 -18.53 37.21 17.97
C VAL A 199 -17.56 37.98 18.88
N VAL A 200 -16.25 37.75 18.74
CA VAL A 200 -15.15 38.47 19.43
C VAL A 200 -14.60 39.58 18.54
#